data_AF-A0A6I3MBF1-F1
#
_entry.id   AF-A0A6I3MBF1-F1
#
_cell.length_a   1.000
_cell.length_b   1.000
_cell.length_c   1.000
_cell.angle_alpha   90.00
_cell.angle_beta   90.00
_cell.angle_gamma   90.00
#
_symmetry.space_group_name_H-M   'P 1'
#
loop_
_entity.id
_entity.type
_entity.pdbx_description
1 polymer ?
#
loop_
_entity_poly.entity_id
_entity_poly.type
_entity_poly.pdbx_seq_one_letter_code
_entity_poly.pdbx_strand_id
1 'polypeptide(L)'
;MKKKIYIAIIVIILLFASYFYWQNRYVELRPVILAEEDYTRQIIFFDNDLYKFAEPNEISPNYYKNIKFVLDRSGQPYIEKNGIIYVRNYYLNDMNLMWNYTTRSTNPAWFKLKREMDSINGDYENKKKLDSIIKGFSSLK
;
A
#
# COMPACT_ATOMS: atom_id res chain seq x y z
N MET A 1 -37.25 27.29 15.06
CA MET A 1 -35.77 27.21 15.12
C MET A 1 -35.27 25.81 15.47
N LYS A 2 -35.77 25.18 16.56
CA LYS A 2 -35.37 23.81 16.98
C LYS A 2 -35.43 22.76 15.85
N LYS A 3 -36.51 22.71 15.05
CA LYS A 3 -36.63 21.78 13.90
C LYS A 3 -35.49 21.91 12.87
N LYS A 4 -35.04 23.14 12.58
CA LYS A 4 -33.93 23.38 11.64
C LYS A 4 -32.59 22.90 12.20
N ILE A 5 -32.39 23.05 13.53
CA ILE A 5 -31.20 22.57 14.22
C ILE A 5 -31.14 21.03 14.20
N TYR A 6 -32.26 20.35 14.47
CA TYR A 6 -32.31 18.88 14.37
C TYR A 6 -32.01 18.37 12.96
N ILE A 7 -32.55 19.03 11.92
CA ILE A 7 -32.24 18.68 10.53
C ILE A 7 -30.73 18.84 10.25
N ALA A 8 -30.12 19.95 10.68
CA ALA A 8 -28.69 20.17 10.50
C ALA A 8 -27.84 19.09 11.18
N ILE A 9 -28.19 18.71 12.42
CA ILE A 9 -27.50 17.64 13.16
C ILE A 9 -27.63 16.30 12.43
N ILE A 10 -28.83 15.94 11.98
CA ILE A 10 -29.08 14.70 11.24
C ILE A 10 -28.24 14.66 9.96
N VAL A 11 -28.18 15.77 9.21
CA VAL A 11 -27.35 15.86 8.00
C VAL A 11 -25.87 15.65 8.32
N ILE A 12 -25.35 16.28 9.37
CA ILE A 12 -23.95 16.10 9.79
C ILE A 12 -23.68 14.63 10.13
N ILE A 13 -24.56 13.98 10.92
CA ILE A 13 -24.41 12.56 11.27
C ILE A 13 -24.39 11.68 10.02
N LEU A 14 -25.28 11.93 9.05
CA LEU A 14 -25.33 11.17 7.80
C LEU A 14 -24.07 11.37 6.95
N LEU A 15 -23.53 12.60 6.90
CA LEU A 15 -22.27 12.89 6.20
C LEU A 15 -21.09 12.16 6.85
N PHE A 16 -20.97 12.23 8.18
CA PHE A 16 -19.92 11.51 8.91
C PHE A 16 -20.04 9.99 8.76
N ALA A 17 -21.25 9.44 8.84
CA ALA A 17 -21.48 8.01 8.64
C ALA A 17 -21.10 7.56 7.22
N SER A 18 -21.48 8.35 6.21
CA SER A 18 -21.14 8.09 4.81
C SER A 18 -19.64 8.15 4.58
N TYR A 19 -18.96 9.17 5.13
CA TYR A 19 -17.51 9.29 5.06
C TYR A 19 -16.81 8.13 5.76
N PHE A 20 -17.22 7.78 6.97
CA PHE A 20 -16.63 6.67 7.72
C PHE A 20 -16.81 5.34 6.99
N TYR A 21 -17.98 5.10 6.41
CA TYR A 21 -18.24 3.93 5.57
C TYR A 21 -17.32 3.91 4.34
N TRP A 22 -17.20 5.04 3.63
CA TRP A 22 -16.36 5.17 2.45
C TRP A 22 -14.88 4.89 2.75
N GLN A 23 -14.37 5.38 3.88
CA GLN A 23 -12.98 5.18 4.31
C GLN A 23 -12.67 3.74 4.73
N ASN A 24 -13.65 3.02 5.29
CA ASN A 24 -13.47 1.64 5.76
C ASN A 24 -13.79 0.56 4.71
N ARG A 25 -14.28 0.96 3.53
CA ARG A 25 -14.52 0.04 2.43
C ARG A 25 -13.20 -0.57 1.93
N TYR A 26 -13.22 -1.88 1.70
CA TYR A 26 -12.10 -2.56 1.04
C TYR A 26 -12.12 -2.30 -0.46
N VAL A 27 -10.99 -1.84 -0.97
CA VAL A 27 -10.74 -1.48 -2.36
C VAL A 27 -9.48 -2.19 -2.83
N GLU A 28 -9.40 -2.45 -4.13
CA GLU A 28 -8.27 -3.15 -4.73
C GLU A 28 -6.96 -2.39 -4.47
N LEU A 29 -5.94 -3.13 -4.02
CA LEU A 29 -4.62 -2.58 -3.81
C LEU A 29 -4.00 -2.20 -5.14
N ARG A 30 -3.77 -0.89 -5.32
CA ARG A 30 -3.04 -0.38 -6.47
C ARG A 30 -1.66 0.08 -6.03
N PRO A 31 -0.61 -0.35 -6.74
CA PRO A 31 0.71 0.14 -6.48
C PRO A 31 0.82 1.63 -6.79
N VAL A 32 1.69 2.30 -6.03
CA VAL A 32 1.92 3.74 -6.14
C VAL A 32 3.39 3.98 -6.46
N ILE A 33 3.63 4.80 -7.48
CA ILE A 33 4.95 5.24 -7.91
C ILE A 33 5.02 6.77 -7.89
N LEU A 34 6.22 7.32 -8.04
CA LEU A 34 6.38 8.76 -8.19
C LEU A 34 5.77 9.20 -9.53
N ALA A 35 5.09 10.35 -9.53
CA ALA A 35 4.47 10.89 -10.72
C ALA A 35 5.50 11.32 -11.78
N GLU A 36 6.65 11.84 -11.34
CA GLU A 36 7.80 12.21 -12.18
C GLU A 36 9.07 11.53 -11.67
N GLU A 37 9.86 10.92 -12.57
CA GLU A 37 11.15 10.29 -12.25
C GLU A 37 12.25 11.34 -11.96
N ASP A 38 12.22 12.45 -12.70
CA ASP A 38 13.09 13.60 -12.50
C ASP A 38 12.27 14.73 -11.88
N TYR A 39 12.62 15.13 -10.66
CA TYR A 39 12.01 16.23 -9.93
C TYR A 39 12.25 17.57 -10.65
N THR A 40 11.55 17.81 -11.76
CA THR A 40 11.36 19.16 -12.27
C THR A 40 10.47 19.86 -11.27
N ARG A 41 10.97 20.93 -10.62
CA ARG A 41 10.25 21.72 -9.61
C ARG A 41 8.89 22.19 -10.14
N GLN A 42 7.87 21.36 -10.03
CA GLN A 42 6.48 21.76 -10.12
C GLN A 42 6.07 22.31 -8.76
N ILE A 43 5.17 23.28 -8.78
CA ILE A 43 4.59 23.82 -7.56
C ILE A 43 3.68 22.73 -6.98
N ILE A 44 4.19 21.98 -6.00
CA ILE A 44 3.45 20.96 -5.29
C ILE A 44 2.55 21.67 -4.28
N PHE A 45 1.24 21.52 -4.42
CA PHE A 45 0.27 22.07 -3.47
C PHE A 45 -0.07 21.05 -2.38
N PHE A 46 -0.04 19.76 -2.72
CA PHE A 46 -0.29 18.66 -1.80
C PHE A 46 0.73 17.53 -1.99
N ASP A 47 1.17 16.90 -0.90
CA ASP A 47 2.11 15.76 -0.97
C ASP A 47 1.59 14.61 -1.84
N ASN A 48 0.27 14.48 -2.01
CA ASN A 48 -0.34 13.48 -2.88
C ASN A 48 -0.06 13.72 -4.37
N ASP A 49 0.23 14.96 -4.78
CA ASP A 49 0.51 15.31 -6.18
C ASP A 49 1.87 14.72 -6.64
N LEU A 50 2.71 14.29 -5.70
CA LEU A 50 3.99 13.62 -5.97
C LEU A 50 3.84 12.18 -6.45
N TYR A 51 2.65 11.60 -6.30
CA TYR A 51 2.42 10.18 -6.47
C TYR A 51 1.35 9.91 -7.51
N LYS A 52 1.49 8.80 -8.22
CA LYS A 52 0.44 8.27 -9.09
C LYS A 52 0.25 6.78 -8.87
N PHE A 53 -0.94 6.28 -9.17
CA PHE A 53 -1.12 4.84 -9.32
C PHE A 53 -0.38 4.38 -10.57
N ALA A 54 0.40 3.32 -10.43
CA ALA A 54 1.13 2.75 -11.54
C ALA A 54 0.22 1.99 -12.50
N GLU A 55 0.54 2.09 -13.78
CA GLU A 55 -0.04 1.27 -14.83
C GLU A 55 0.51 -0.17 -14.78
N PRO A 56 -0.22 -1.16 -15.34
CA PRO A 56 0.17 -2.57 -15.25
C PRO A 56 1.58 -2.90 -15.81
N ASN A 57 2.08 -2.11 -16.76
CA ASN A 57 3.39 -2.24 -17.39
C ASN A 57 4.52 -1.54 -16.61
N GLU A 58 4.21 -0.60 -15.72
CA GLU A 58 5.21 0.17 -14.95
C GLU A 58 5.76 -0.65 -13.76
N ILE A 59 5.25 -1.86 -13.54
CA ILE A 59 5.53 -2.64 -12.34
C ILE A 59 5.93 -4.07 -12.65
N SER A 60 6.88 -4.56 -11.85
CA SER A 60 7.33 -5.94 -11.93
C SER A 60 6.15 -6.91 -11.75
N PRO A 61 6.00 -7.94 -12.61
CA PRO A 61 4.97 -8.96 -12.46
C PRO A 61 4.96 -9.66 -11.10
N ASN A 62 6.10 -9.67 -10.40
CA ASN A 62 6.24 -10.25 -9.07
C ASN A 62 5.69 -9.36 -7.94
N TYR A 63 5.25 -8.13 -8.23
CA TYR A 63 4.74 -7.18 -7.25
C TYR A 63 3.67 -7.79 -6.35
N TYR A 64 2.59 -8.33 -6.92
CA TYR A 64 1.46 -8.86 -6.14
C TYR A 64 1.86 -10.05 -5.25
N LYS A 65 2.86 -10.82 -5.66
CA LYS A 65 3.43 -11.91 -4.84
C LYS A 65 4.25 -11.36 -3.68
N ASN A 66 5.05 -10.33 -3.93
CA ASN A 66 5.97 -9.74 -2.97
C ASN A 66 5.28 -8.82 -1.96
N ILE A 67 4.29 -8.05 -2.41
CA ILE A 67 3.57 -7.07 -1.59
C ILE A 67 2.84 -7.74 -0.43
N LYS A 68 2.32 -8.97 -0.62
CA LYS A 68 1.74 -9.77 0.46
C LYS A 68 2.70 -9.90 1.65
N PHE A 69 3.96 -10.23 1.37
CA PHE A 69 5.00 -10.33 2.41
C PHE A 69 5.26 -8.99 3.10
N VAL A 70 5.25 -7.89 2.34
CA VAL A 70 5.45 -6.54 2.89
C VAL A 70 4.29 -6.14 3.81
N LEU A 71 3.05 -6.44 3.42
CA LEU A 71 1.85 -6.15 4.22
C LEU A 71 1.81 -7.00 5.50
N ASP A 72 2.03 -8.32 5.38
CA ASP A 72 2.11 -9.25 6.52
C ASP A 72 3.08 -8.72 7.58
N ARG A 73 4.29 -8.32 7.13
CA ARG A 73 5.38 -7.87 8.01
C ARG A 73 5.19 -6.45 8.55
N SER A 74 4.33 -5.66 7.93
CA SER A 74 3.98 -4.32 8.39
C SER A 74 2.76 -4.33 9.33
N GLY A 75 2.18 -5.51 9.60
CA GLY A 75 0.95 -5.63 10.40
C GLY A 75 -0.26 -4.99 9.71
N GLN A 76 -0.18 -4.81 8.39
CA GLN A 76 -1.16 -4.06 7.62
C GLN A 76 -2.33 -4.97 7.26
N PRO A 77 -3.57 -4.69 7.70
CA PRO A 77 -4.71 -5.56 7.41
C PRO A 77 -5.10 -5.47 5.93
N TYR A 78 -5.30 -6.63 5.32
CA TYR A 78 -5.80 -6.78 3.96
C TYR A 78 -6.71 -8.01 3.85
N ILE A 79 -7.49 -8.06 2.78
CA ILE A 79 -8.28 -9.23 2.39
C ILE A 79 -7.79 -9.71 1.03
N GLU A 80 -7.60 -11.00 0.86
CA GLU A 80 -7.29 -11.60 -0.44
C GLU A 80 -8.54 -12.29 -1.01
N LYS A 81 -8.91 -11.96 -2.24
CA LYS A 81 -9.99 -12.62 -2.99
C LYS A 81 -9.51 -12.90 -4.41
N ASN A 82 -9.54 -14.16 -4.84
CA ASN A 82 -9.12 -14.59 -6.18
C ASN A 82 -7.70 -14.12 -6.55
N GLY A 83 -6.77 -14.10 -5.59
CA GLY A 83 -5.40 -13.61 -5.79
C GLY A 83 -5.26 -12.08 -5.85
N ILE A 84 -6.36 -11.34 -5.76
CA ILE A 84 -6.36 -9.87 -5.69
C ILE A 84 -6.37 -9.45 -4.22
N ILE A 85 -5.48 -8.52 -3.88
CA ILE A 85 -5.35 -7.97 -2.53
C ILE A 85 -6.21 -6.71 -2.42
N TYR A 86 -6.98 -6.63 -1.35
CA TYR A 86 -7.83 -5.49 -1.03
C TYR A 86 -7.42 -4.89 0.32
N VAL A 87 -7.30 -3.56 0.38
CA VAL A 87 -7.00 -2.80 1.60
C VAL A 87 -8.13 -1.81 1.87
N ARG A 88 -8.24 -1.32 3.11
CA ARG A 88 -9.22 -0.27 3.41
C ARG A 88 -8.85 1.02 2.67
N ASN A 89 -9.86 1.71 2.16
CA ASN A 89 -9.71 2.90 1.32
C ASN A 89 -8.87 4.00 1.98
N TYR A 90 -8.98 4.18 3.30
CA TYR A 90 -8.17 5.17 3.99
C TYR A 90 -6.65 4.94 3.88
N TYR A 91 -6.21 3.68 3.73
CA TYR A 91 -4.79 3.39 3.51
C TYR A 91 -4.35 3.79 2.11
N LEU A 92 -5.22 3.67 1.10
CA LEU A 92 -4.91 4.18 -0.24
C LEU A 92 -4.81 5.71 -0.25
N ASN A 93 -5.53 6.41 0.64
CA ASN A 93 -5.43 7.87 0.72
C ASN A 93 -4.07 8.36 1.26
N ASP A 94 -3.29 7.48 1.91
CA ASP A 94 -1.90 7.75 2.31
C ASP A 94 -0.95 7.30 1.19
N MET A 95 -0.75 8.17 0.20
CA MET A 95 0.05 7.85 -0.99
C MET A 95 1.51 7.57 -0.66
N ASN A 96 2.06 8.21 0.38
CA ASN A 96 3.43 7.96 0.83
C ASN A 96 3.55 6.55 1.43
N LEU A 97 2.62 6.13 2.27
CA LEU A 97 2.60 4.76 2.80
C LEU A 97 2.49 3.73 1.68
N MET A 98 1.60 3.98 0.71
CA MET A 98 1.40 3.12 -0.44
C MET A 98 2.64 3.03 -1.35
N TRP A 99 3.28 4.16 -1.59
CA TRP A 99 4.54 4.23 -2.32
C TRP A 99 5.66 3.50 -1.57
N ASN A 100 5.72 3.64 -0.24
CA ASN A 100 6.71 2.95 0.59
C ASN A 100 6.55 1.43 0.52
N TYR A 101 5.33 0.92 0.62
CA TYR A 101 5.06 -0.51 0.45
C TYR A 101 5.38 -0.99 -0.97
N THR A 102 5.05 -0.17 -1.97
CA THR A 102 5.38 -0.48 -3.37
C THR A 102 6.88 -0.58 -3.59
N THR A 103 7.64 0.39 -3.09
CA THR A 103 9.10 0.41 -3.15
C THR A 103 9.71 -0.78 -2.43
N ARG A 104 9.24 -1.13 -1.23
CA ARG A 104 9.72 -2.32 -0.49
C ARG A 104 9.46 -3.61 -1.26
N SER A 105 8.30 -3.73 -1.90
CA SER A 105 7.90 -4.94 -2.63
C SER A 105 8.67 -5.16 -3.94
N THR A 106 9.29 -4.10 -4.48
CA THR A 106 10.06 -4.11 -5.71
C THR A 106 11.57 -4.01 -5.46
N ASN A 107 12.01 -3.78 -4.22
CA ASN A 107 13.41 -3.62 -3.87
C ASN A 107 14.03 -4.91 -3.28
N PRO A 108 14.91 -5.63 -4.02
CA PRO A 108 15.55 -6.84 -3.51
C PRO A 108 16.44 -6.61 -2.27
N ALA A 109 17.02 -5.42 -2.11
CA ALA A 109 17.86 -5.11 -0.95
C ALA A 109 17.03 -5.11 0.35
N TRP A 110 15.77 -4.67 0.30
CA TRP A 110 14.88 -4.71 1.46
C TRP A 110 14.63 -6.15 1.94
N PHE A 111 14.38 -7.07 1.00
CA PHE A 111 14.18 -8.49 1.33
C PHE A 111 15.45 -9.15 1.88
N LYS A 112 16.63 -8.83 1.32
CA LYS A 112 17.92 -9.32 1.84
C LYS A 112 18.16 -8.85 3.27
N LEU A 113 17.96 -7.56 3.54
CA LEU A 113 18.09 -7.00 4.88
C LEU A 113 17.12 -7.67 5.87
N LYS A 114 15.87 -7.88 5.48
CA LYS A 114 14.90 -8.60 6.33
C LYS A 114 15.30 -10.05 6.58
N ARG A 115 15.85 -10.74 5.58
CA ARG A 115 16.36 -12.11 5.71
C ARG A 115 17.54 -12.20 6.67
N GLU A 116 18.45 -11.24 6.62
CA GLU A 116 19.60 -11.13 7.54
C GLU A 116 19.14 -10.88 8.98
N MET A 117 18.22 -9.93 9.18
CA MET A 117 17.63 -9.66 10.50
C MET A 117 16.97 -10.91 11.11
N ASP A 118 16.19 -11.65 10.32
CA ASP A 118 15.54 -12.89 10.78
C ASP A 118 16.59 -13.92 11.21
N SER A 119 17.67 -14.05 10.42
CA SER A 119 18.77 -14.96 10.74
C SER A 119 19.49 -14.59 12.04
N ILE A 120 19.72 -13.29 12.29
CA ILE A 120 20.34 -12.79 13.53
C ILE A 120 19.46 -13.08 14.74
N ASN A 121 18.14 -12.91 14.59
CA ASN A 121 17.16 -13.15 15.64
C ASN A 121 16.83 -14.64 15.85
N GLY A 122 17.37 -15.53 15.01
CA GLY A 122 17.05 -16.97 15.04
C GLY A 122 15.65 -17.30 14.53
N ASP A 123 14.98 -16.39 13.82
CA ASP A 123 13.69 -16.62 13.17
C ASP A 123 13.93 -17.26 11.78
N TYR A 124 13.39 -18.46 11.60
CA TYR A 124 13.52 -19.21 10.36
C TYR A 124 12.17 -19.54 9.71
N GLU A 125 11.06 -19.08 10.28
CA GLU A 125 9.70 -19.42 9.81
C GLU A 125 9.51 -19.00 8.35
N ASN A 126 9.96 -17.78 8.03
CA ASN A 126 9.80 -17.19 6.72
C ASN A 126 10.99 -17.37 5.77
N LYS A 127 12.03 -18.10 6.18
CA LYS A 127 13.30 -18.26 5.42
C LYS A 127 13.06 -18.69 3.97
N LYS A 128 12.32 -19.78 3.75
CA LYS A 128 12.08 -20.32 2.40
C LYS A 128 11.33 -19.33 1.50
N LYS A 129 10.35 -18.60 2.06
CA LYS A 129 9.55 -17.60 1.33
C LYS A 129 10.43 -16.41 0.92
N LEU A 130 11.24 -15.88 1.84
CA LEU A 130 12.21 -14.81 1.57
C LEU A 130 13.26 -15.22 0.54
N ASP A 131 13.88 -16.39 0.69
CA ASP A 131 14.88 -16.89 -0.25
C ASP A 131 14.27 -17.07 -1.66
N SER A 132 13.01 -17.51 -1.76
CA SER A 132 12.26 -17.60 -3.03
C SER A 132 12.04 -16.23 -3.67
N ILE A 133 11.62 -15.23 -2.88
CA ILE A 133 11.44 -13.85 -3.35
C ILE A 133 12.77 -13.28 -3.86
N ILE A 134 13.85 -13.41 -3.08
CA ILE A 134 15.19 -12.89 -3.43
C ILE A 134 15.71 -13.55 -4.72
N LYS A 135 15.52 -14.87 -4.88
CA LYS A 135 15.87 -15.57 -6.13
C LYS A 135 15.07 -15.07 -7.32
N GLY A 136 13.77 -14.79 -7.14
CA GLY A 136 12.90 -14.26 -8.20
C GLY A 136 13.33 -12.91 -8.76
N PHE A 137 14.04 -12.08 -7.97
CA PHE A 137 14.66 -10.86 -8.47
C PHE A 137 15.92 -11.11 -9.30
N SER A 138 16.64 -12.20 -9.03
CA SER A 138 17.90 -12.52 -9.72
C SER A 138 17.66 -13.12 -11.10
N SER A 139 16.49 -13.73 -11.32
CA SER A 139 16.07 -14.30 -12.62
C SER A 139 15.45 -13.28 -13.58
N LEU A 140 15.33 -12.00 -13.19
CA LEU A 140 14.79 -10.90 -14.00
C LEU A 140 15.89 -10.03 -14.63
N LYS A 141 17.17 -10.34 -14.39
CA LYS A 141 18.33 -9.74 -15.06
C LYS A 141 18.75 -10.61 -16.24
#